data_AF-A0A4Q1BYF9-F1
#
_entry.id   AF-A0A4Q1BYF9-F1
#
_cell.length_a   1.000
_cell.length_b   1.000
_cell.length_c   1.000
_cell.angle_alpha   90.00
_cell.angle_beta   90.00
_cell.angle_gamma   90.00
#
_symmetry.space_group_name_H-M   'P 1'
#
loop_
_entity.id
_entity.type
_entity.pdbx_description
1 polymer ?
#
loop_
_entity_poly.entity_id
_entity_poly.type
_entity_poly.pdbx_seq_one_letter_code
_entity_poly.pdbx_strand_id
1 'polypeptide(L)'
;MKNIAIVFFALVLLSSCSQQAYLTGSLMTLIKENQLPLEKIQFYNDNALFLERELNASDANVKSGKIILINGKSINRVSLEQQTPGVLVKEANDRLLISFEAGAGEEKSLHFGPVIGERGEYYYQLVDETGSPTFSRLTYDGNKYLLYNKKKVRLMIMKSSFSGLKVNSKRMRGNRVR
;
A
#
# COMPACT_ATOMS: atom_id res chain seq x y z
N MET A 1 32.75 1.37 -49.72
CA MET A 1 31.99 2.31 -48.87
C MET A 1 30.80 1.53 -48.31
N LYS A 2 30.96 0.90 -47.14
CA LYS A 2 30.85 1.50 -45.80
C LYS A 2 29.37 1.53 -45.35
N ASN A 3 29.06 0.58 -44.47
CA ASN A 3 28.04 0.68 -43.41
C ASN A 3 26.56 0.41 -43.77
N ILE A 4 26.19 -0.83 -44.07
CA ILE A 4 24.78 -1.30 -43.93
C ILE A 4 24.75 -2.59 -43.10
N ALA A 5 25.28 -2.54 -41.88
CA ALA A 5 25.29 -3.69 -40.99
C ALA A 5 25.30 -3.32 -39.50
N ILE A 6 24.74 -2.18 -39.08
CA ILE A 6 24.66 -1.85 -37.65
C ILE A 6 23.43 -0.95 -37.38
N VAL A 7 22.21 -1.49 -37.43
CA VAL A 7 21.03 -0.82 -36.82
C VAL A 7 20.07 -1.80 -36.11
N PHE A 8 20.24 -3.12 -36.24
CA PHE A 8 19.29 -4.08 -35.66
C PHE A 8 19.60 -4.56 -34.23
N PHE A 9 20.46 -3.83 -33.50
CA PHE A 9 20.92 -4.24 -32.17
C PHE A 9 20.91 -3.05 -31.21
N ALA A 10 19.74 -2.68 -30.66
CA ALA A 10 19.62 -1.94 -29.39
C ALA A 10 18.17 -1.66 -28.95
N LEU A 11 17.20 -2.52 -29.27
CA LEU A 11 15.88 -2.48 -28.62
C LEU A 11 15.57 -3.80 -27.90
N VAL A 12 16.55 -4.32 -27.17
CA VAL A 12 16.23 -5.16 -26.01
C VAL A 12 15.73 -4.19 -24.95
N LEU A 13 14.43 -3.91 -25.02
CA LEU A 13 13.68 -3.34 -23.93
C LEU A 13 13.89 -4.26 -22.73
N LEU A 14 14.83 -3.90 -21.86
CA LEU A 14 14.92 -4.43 -20.51
C LEU A 14 13.65 -3.95 -19.79
N SER A 15 12.53 -4.62 -20.05
CA SER A 15 11.39 -4.64 -19.15
C SER A 15 11.86 -5.37 -17.90
N SER A 16 12.64 -4.68 -17.07
CA SER A 16 12.82 -5.05 -15.68
C SER A 16 11.45 -4.86 -15.05
N CYS A 17 10.64 -5.89 -15.15
CA CYS A 17 9.38 -5.99 -14.44
C CYS A 17 9.78 -6.01 -12.96
N SER A 18 9.89 -4.83 -12.35
CA SER A 18 10.12 -4.68 -10.92
C SER A 18 8.89 -5.27 -10.24
N GLN A 19 8.94 -6.57 -9.99
CA GLN A 19 7.77 -7.29 -9.53
C GLN A 19 7.47 -6.79 -8.12
N GLN A 20 6.29 -6.21 -7.94
CA GLN A 20 5.79 -5.88 -6.61
C GLN A 20 5.35 -7.17 -5.91
N ALA A 21 5.45 -7.18 -4.59
CA ALA A 21 4.93 -8.23 -3.74
C ALA A 21 4.00 -7.61 -2.69
N TYR A 22 2.94 -8.33 -2.32
CA TYR A 22 2.13 -7.95 -1.17
C TYR A 22 2.99 -7.91 0.09
N LEU A 23 2.74 -6.92 0.94
CA LEU A 23 3.31 -6.88 2.28
C LEU A 23 2.57 -7.88 3.16
N THR A 24 3.14 -9.08 3.29
CA THR A 24 2.61 -10.14 4.14
C THR A 24 3.23 -10.12 5.53
N GLY A 25 2.64 -10.85 6.48
CA GLY A 25 3.22 -11.07 7.81
C GLY A 25 4.61 -11.69 7.71
N SER A 26 4.77 -12.74 6.93
CA SER A 26 6.08 -13.37 6.67
C SER A 26 7.11 -12.39 6.10
N LEU A 27 6.70 -11.53 5.16
CA LEU A 27 7.60 -10.53 4.58
C LEU A 27 7.95 -9.44 5.60
N MET A 28 6.99 -8.98 6.41
CA MET A 28 7.25 -8.04 7.49
C MET A 28 8.23 -8.61 8.51
N THR A 29 8.07 -9.88 8.91
CA THR A 29 9.02 -10.56 9.80
C THR A 29 10.43 -10.54 9.20
N LEU A 30 10.57 -10.88 7.91
CA LEU A 30 11.85 -10.84 7.22
C LEU A 30 12.47 -9.42 7.21
N ILE A 31 11.66 -8.38 6.97
CA ILE A 31 12.09 -6.98 7.01
C ILE A 31 12.64 -6.63 8.39
N LYS A 32 11.90 -6.96 9.45
CA LYS A 32 12.29 -6.69 10.85
C LYS A 32 13.54 -7.47 11.26
N GLU A 33 13.63 -8.76 10.95
CA GLU A 33 14.79 -9.61 11.25
C GLU A 33 16.08 -9.13 10.57
N ASN A 34 15.96 -8.58 9.36
CA ASN A 34 17.10 -8.02 8.63
C ASN A 34 17.34 -6.53 8.93
N GLN A 35 16.62 -5.96 9.91
CA GLN A 35 16.76 -4.55 10.34
C GLN A 35 16.64 -3.56 9.18
N LEU A 36 15.78 -3.87 8.21
CA LEU A 36 15.53 -2.97 7.10
C LEU A 36 14.63 -1.82 7.57
N PRO A 37 15.04 -0.56 7.40
CA PRO A 37 14.25 0.59 7.84
C PRO A 37 12.99 0.71 6.98
N LEU A 38 11.82 0.60 7.61
CA LEU A 38 10.52 0.69 6.95
C LEU A 38 10.29 2.05 6.28
N GLU A 39 10.89 3.11 6.84
CA GLU A 39 10.82 4.48 6.33
C GLU A 39 11.49 4.64 4.97
N LYS A 40 12.40 3.72 4.60
CA LYS A 40 13.07 3.71 3.29
C LYS A 40 12.34 2.86 2.26
N ILE A 41 11.24 2.21 2.63
CA ILE A 41 10.46 1.36 1.73
C ILE A 41 9.33 2.20 1.12
N GLN A 42 9.26 2.19 -0.21
CA GLN A 42 8.13 2.74 -0.95
C GLN A 42 6.99 1.72 -0.96
N PHE A 43 5.83 2.13 -0.45
CA PHE A 43 4.60 1.33 -0.47
C PHE A 43 3.71 1.70 -1.64
N TYR A 44 2.82 0.78 -2.02
CA TYR A 44 1.80 0.94 -3.05
C TYR A 44 0.50 0.27 -2.60
N ASN A 45 -0.66 0.82 -2.97
CA ASN A 45 -1.94 0.15 -2.77
C ASN A 45 -2.30 -0.76 -3.95
N ASP A 46 -2.86 -1.93 -3.65
CA ASP A 46 -3.24 -2.93 -4.66
C ASP A 46 -4.56 -2.65 -5.39
N ASN A 47 -5.46 -1.88 -4.77
CA ASN A 47 -6.78 -1.53 -5.28
C ASN A 47 -7.08 -0.06 -4.99
N ALA A 48 -7.85 0.57 -5.87
CA ALA A 48 -8.36 1.91 -5.65
C ALA A 48 -9.27 1.97 -4.42
N LEU A 49 -9.41 3.16 -3.85
CA LEU A 49 -10.19 3.46 -2.65
C LEU A 49 -10.90 4.80 -2.82
N PHE A 50 -12.18 4.86 -2.45
CA PHE A 50 -12.98 6.09 -2.46
C PHE A 50 -13.58 6.34 -1.08
N LEU A 51 -13.39 7.56 -0.59
CA LEU A 51 -13.91 8.05 0.68
C LEU A 51 -14.89 9.17 0.39
N GLU A 52 -16.09 9.09 0.95
CA GLU A 52 -17.15 10.05 0.69
C GLU A 52 -17.79 10.58 1.96
N ARG A 53 -18.05 11.88 2.00
CA ARG A 53 -18.92 12.48 3.01
C ARG A 53 -19.84 13.49 2.36
N GLU A 54 -21.07 13.55 2.82
CA GLU A 54 -22.00 14.62 2.47
C GLU A 54 -21.58 15.91 3.17
N LEU A 55 -21.61 17.02 2.44
CA LEU A 55 -21.34 18.36 2.95
C LEU A 55 -22.66 19.03 3.30
N ASN A 56 -22.73 19.60 4.49
CA ASN A 56 -23.81 20.46 4.94
C ASN A 56 -23.47 21.94 4.72
N ALA A 57 -24.45 22.83 4.86
CA ALA A 57 -24.25 24.28 4.68
C ALA A 57 -23.16 24.88 5.60
N SER A 58 -22.83 24.22 6.71
CA SER A 58 -21.77 24.62 7.65
C SER A 58 -20.36 24.12 7.28
N ASP A 59 -20.22 23.24 6.27
CA ASP A 59 -18.93 22.71 5.81
C ASP A 59 -18.19 23.70 4.91
N ALA A 60 -17.76 24.84 5.48
CA ALA A 60 -17.10 25.91 4.72
C ALA A 60 -15.62 25.63 4.36
N ASN A 61 -15.00 24.59 4.95
CA ASN A 61 -13.56 24.33 4.82
C ASN A 61 -13.28 22.89 4.39
N VAL A 62 -13.34 22.64 3.08
CA VAL A 62 -12.83 21.40 2.47
C VAL A 62 -11.35 21.60 2.14
N LYS A 63 -10.46 20.92 2.88
CA LYS A 63 -8.99 20.98 2.69
C LYS A 63 -8.42 19.85 1.85
N SER A 64 -9.15 18.75 1.71
CA SER A 64 -8.78 17.57 0.94
C SER A 64 -9.95 17.04 0.11
N GLY A 65 -9.62 16.45 -1.04
CA GLY A 65 -10.59 15.83 -1.94
C GLY A 65 -11.18 16.81 -2.96
N LYS A 66 -12.20 16.33 -3.67
CA LYS A 66 -12.98 17.08 -4.66
C LYS A 66 -14.44 17.11 -4.25
N ILE A 67 -15.09 18.24 -4.44
CA ILE A 67 -16.53 18.39 -4.24
C ILE A 67 -17.24 18.00 -5.54
N ILE A 68 -18.20 17.08 -5.44
CA ILE A 68 -19.04 16.61 -6.55
C ILE A 68 -20.51 16.67 -6.15
N LEU A 69 -21.41 16.94 -7.10
CA LEU A 69 -22.86 16.92 -6.87
C LEU A 69 -23.42 15.55 -7.28
N ILE A 70 -24.03 14.83 -6.34
CA ILE A 70 -24.69 13.54 -6.58
C ILE A 70 -26.12 13.62 -6.03
N ASN A 71 -27.12 13.44 -6.91
CA ASN A 71 -28.54 13.43 -6.53
C ASN A 71 -28.97 14.67 -5.70
N GLY A 72 -28.48 15.86 -6.07
CA GLY A 72 -28.78 17.11 -5.37
C GLY A 72 -28.00 17.33 -4.07
N LYS A 73 -27.11 16.41 -3.70
CA LYS A 73 -26.25 16.51 -2.51
C LYS A 73 -24.82 16.86 -2.89
N SER A 74 -24.21 17.76 -2.13
CA SER A 74 -22.77 18.06 -2.24
C SER A 74 -21.98 16.98 -1.51
N ILE A 75 -21.17 16.22 -2.23
CA ILE A 75 -20.32 15.16 -1.71
C ILE A 75 -18.86 15.57 -1.81
N ASN A 76 -18.13 15.54 -0.71
CA ASN A 76 -16.67 15.56 -0.76
C ASN A 76 -16.17 14.13 -0.94
N ARG A 77 -15.43 13.90 -2.03
CA ARG A 77 -14.80 12.64 -2.35
C ARG A 77 -13.27 12.76 -2.30
N VAL A 78 -12.64 11.90 -1.51
CA VAL A 78 -11.19 11.63 -1.59
C VAL A 78 -11.01 10.30 -2.34
N SER A 79 -10.16 10.30 -3.36
CA SER A 79 -9.88 9.13 -4.19
C SER A 79 -8.39 8.77 -4.10
N LEU A 80 -8.12 7.50 -3.86
CA LEU A 80 -6.80 6.90 -3.96
C LEU A 80 -6.82 5.91 -5.12
N GLU A 81 -6.10 6.24 -6.19
CA GLU A 81 -6.02 5.38 -7.37
C GLU A 81 -5.19 4.12 -7.07
N GLN A 82 -5.41 3.05 -7.82
CA GLN A 82 -4.58 1.85 -7.72
C GLN A 82 -3.12 2.20 -8.03
N GLN A 83 -2.15 1.53 -7.38
CA GLN A 83 -0.72 1.73 -7.63
C GLN A 83 -0.21 3.14 -7.25
N THR A 84 -0.88 3.82 -6.33
CA THR A 84 -0.41 5.12 -5.82
C THR A 84 0.74 4.90 -4.84
N PRO A 85 1.89 5.58 -5.02
CA PRO A 85 3.00 5.50 -4.10
C PRO A 85 2.63 6.13 -2.75
N GLY A 86 2.86 5.40 -1.66
CA GLY A 86 2.70 5.88 -0.28
C GLY A 86 3.96 5.69 0.57
N VAL A 87 4.14 6.58 1.55
CA VAL A 87 5.27 6.58 2.47
C VAL A 87 4.80 6.26 3.89
N LEU A 88 5.66 5.60 4.68
CA LEU A 88 5.39 5.39 6.10
C LEU A 88 5.48 6.72 6.85
N VAL A 89 4.41 7.08 7.54
CA VAL A 89 4.39 8.20 8.49
C VAL A 89 4.70 7.70 9.90
N LYS A 90 4.15 6.54 10.28
CA LYS A 90 4.30 5.99 11.63
C LYS A 90 3.98 4.50 11.68
N GLU A 91 4.72 3.76 12.48
CA GLU A 91 4.36 2.40 12.91
C GLU A 91 3.81 2.45 14.34
N ALA A 92 2.65 1.85 14.59
CA ALA A 92 2.06 1.77 15.93
C ALA A 92 1.10 0.58 16.06
N ASN A 93 1.28 -0.24 17.11
CA ASN A 93 0.44 -1.41 17.41
C ASN A 93 0.33 -2.36 16.20
N ASP A 94 1.47 -2.72 15.60
CA ASP A 94 1.58 -3.53 14.37
C ASP A 94 0.87 -2.96 13.13
N ARG A 95 0.44 -1.70 13.18
CA ARG A 95 -0.16 -0.98 12.05
C ARG A 95 0.78 0.04 11.49
N LEU A 96 0.65 0.27 10.19
CA LEU A 96 1.37 1.27 9.44
C LEU A 96 0.40 2.39 9.08
N LEU A 97 0.74 3.62 9.46
CA LEU A 97 0.11 4.81 8.93
C LEU A 97 0.85 5.17 7.64
N ILE A 98 0.19 4.97 6.52
CA ILE A 98 0.74 5.28 5.19
C ILE A 98 0.07 6.53 4.66
N SER A 99 0.88 7.52 4.29
CA SER A 99 0.41 8.69 3.56
C SER A 99 0.65 8.53 2.07
N PHE A 100 -0.36 8.90 1.28
CA PHE A 100 -0.31 8.93 -0.18
C PHE A 100 -0.33 10.38 -0.70
N GLU A 101 -0.24 11.37 0.18
CA GLU A 101 -0.15 12.79 -0.14
C GLU A 101 1.25 13.32 0.23
N ALA A 102 1.89 14.08 -0.66
CA ALA A 102 3.23 14.60 -0.40
C ALA A 102 3.23 15.58 0.79
N GLY A 103 4.09 15.34 1.78
CA GLY A 103 4.24 16.20 2.97
C GLY A 103 3.09 16.13 3.97
N ALA A 104 2.17 15.17 3.81
CA ALA A 104 1.04 14.99 4.72
C ALA A 104 1.41 14.20 6.00
N GLY A 105 0.75 14.53 7.11
CA GLY A 105 0.97 13.94 8.42
C GLY A 105 0.05 12.74 8.74
N GLU A 106 -0.06 12.43 10.03
CA GLU A 106 -0.90 11.33 10.54
C GLU A 106 -2.38 11.53 10.19
N GLU A 107 -2.89 12.77 10.20
CA GLU A 107 -4.29 13.08 9.93
C GLU A 107 -4.73 12.77 8.49
N LYS A 108 -3.78 12.74 7.55
CA LYS A 108 -3.98 12.40 6.14
C LYS A 108 -3.29 11.08 5.78
N SER A 109 -3.18 10.19 6.74
CA SER A 109 -2.66 8.83 6.55
C SER A 109 -3.79 7.81 6.68
N LEU A 110 -3.60 6.66 6.03
CA LEU A 110 -4.49 5.52 6.13
C LEU A 110 -3.84 4.43 6.98
N HIS A 111 -4.64 3.75 7.80
CA HIS A 111 -4.16 2.67 8.66
C HIS A 111 -4.14 1.34 7.90
N PHE A 112 -3.00 0.68 7.90
CA PHE A 112 -2.85 -0.68 7.38
C PHE A 112 -2.37 -1.61 8.49
N GLY A 113 -3.11 -2.67 8.76
CA GLY A 113 -2.80 -3.65 9.80
C GLY A 113 -2.79 -5.09 9.28
N PRO A 114 -2.20 -6.03 10.03
CA PRO A 114 -2.18 -7.44 9.66
C PRO A 114 -3.60 -8.03 9.75
N VAL A 115 -4.12 -8.48 8.62
CA VAL A 115 -5.43 -9.14 8.51
C VAL A 115 -5.22 -10.52 7.90
N ILE A 116 -5.77 -11.55 8.54
CA ILE A 116 -5.67 -12.92 8.03
C ILE A 116 -6.33 -13.01 6.64
N GLY A 117 -5.56 -13.48 5.67
CA GLY A 117 -5.97 -13.60 4.28
C GLY A 117 -5.93 -15.05 3.81
N GLU A 118 -5.51 -15.22 2.56
CA GLU A 118 -5.50 -16.53 1.91
C GLU A 118 -4.45 -17.44 2.54
N ARG A 119 -4.79 -18.73 2.73
CA ARG A 119 -3.87 -19.78 3.24
C ARG A 119 -3.30 -19.50 4.65
N GLY A 120 -3.99 -18.69 5.46
CA GLY A 120 -3.56 -18.38 6.83
C GLY A 120 -2.42 -17.35 6.91
N GLU A 121 -2.00 -16.78 5.78
CA GLU A 121 -1.02 -15.70 5.75
C GLU A 121 -1.68 -14.37 6.13
N TYR A 122 -0.95 -13.50 6.84
CA TYR A 122 -1.40 -12.15 7.14
C TYR A 122 -1.04 -11.20 6.01
N TYR A 123 -1.93 -10.25 5.70
CA TYR A 123 -1.69 -9.18 4.74
C TYR A 123 -1.88 -7.84 5.44
N TYR A 124 -0.99 -6.88 5.15
CA TYR A 124 -1.19 -5.50 5.59
C TYR A 124 -2.30 -4.87 4.76
N GLN A 125 -3.50 -4.85 5.34
CA GLN A 125 -4.74 -4.42 4.72
C GLN A 125 -5.25 -3.16 5.41
N LEU A 126 -5.98 -2.33 4.67
CA LEU A 126 -6.71 -1.19 5.21
C LEU A 126 -7.62 -1.63 6.38
N VAL A 127 -7.49 -0.92 7.49
CA VAL A 127 -8.24 -1.10 8.74
C VAL A 127 -8.69 0.28 9.25
N ASP A 128 -9.62 0.31 10.20
CA ASP A 128 -9.96 1.54 10.92
C ASP A 128 -8.92 1.90 11.99
N GLU A 129 -9.15 3.02 12.70
CA GLU A 129 -8.27 3.49 13.78
C GLU A 129 -8.13 2.52 14.96
N THR A 130 -9.00 1.52 15.07
CA THR A 130 -8.96 0.46 16.10
C THR A 130 -8.27 -0.81 15.60
N GLY A 131 -7.96 -0.89 14.30
CA GLY A 131 -7.36 -2.06 13.65
C GLY A 131 -8.38 -3.07 13.13
N SER A 132 -9.67 -2.72 13.12
CA SER A 132 -10.71 -3.59 12.56
C SER A 132 -10.68 -3.55 11.03
N PRO A 133 -10.71 -4.72 10.35
CA PRO A 133 -10.92 -4.78 8.90
C PRO A 133 -12.39 -4.66 8.50
N THR A 134 -13.29 -4.67 9.48
CA THR A 134 -14.74 -4.58 9.31
C THR A 134 -15.23 -3.22 9.78
N PHE A 135 -15.30 -2.28 8.85
CA PHE A 135 -15.72 -0.90 9.09
C PHE A 135 -16.40 -0.35 7.85
N SER A 136 -17.28 0.62 8.04
CA SER A 136 -17.91 1.37 6.94
C SER A 136 -17.44 2.81 6.87
N ARG A 137 -16.76 3.30 7.92
CA ARG A 137 -16.28 4.68 8.01
C ARG A 137 -14.86 4.73 8.51
N LEU A 138 -14.11 5.73 8.06
CA LEU A 138 -12.76 6.00 8.53
C LEU A 138 -12.53 7.50 8.73
N THR A 139 -11.62 7.84 9.63
CA THR A 139 -11.19 9.24 9.81
C THR A 139 -10.11 9.59 8.80
N TYR A 140 -10.27 10.69 8.08
CA TYR A 140 -9.27 11.24 7.17
C TYR A 140 -9.36 12.76 7.17
N ASP A 141 -8.24 13.48 7.21
CA ASP A 141 -8.17 14.94 7.26
C ASP A 141 -9.12 15.53 8.34
N GLY A 142 -9.12 14.90 9.53
CA GLY A 142 -9.97 15.28 10.67
C GLY A 142 -11.47 15.02 10.53
N ASN A 143 -11.94 14.42 9.43
CA ASN A 143 -13.35 14.17 9.16
C ASN A 143 -13.65 12.66 9.04
N LYS A 144 -14.88 12.25 9.37
CA LYS A 144 -15.34 10.88 9.14
C LYS A 144 -15.91 10.74 7.73
N TYR A 145 -15.32 9.85 6.93
CA TYR A 145 -15.79 9.49 5.58
C TYR A 145 -16.38 8.09 5.57
N LEU A 146 -17.39 7.88 4.73
CA LEU A 146 -17.87 6.57 4.32
C LEU A 146 -16.86 5.94 3.36
N LEU A 147 -16.51 4.69 3.61
CA LEU A 147 -15.74 3.86 2.72
C LEU A 147 -16.63 3.36 1.58
N TYR A 148 -16.38 3.83 0.36
CA TYR A 148 -17.10 3.40 -0.83
C TYR A 148 -16.20 2.49 -1.69
N ASN A 149 -15.88 1.30 -1.17
CA ASN A 149 -15.08 0.32 -1.90
C ASN A 149 -15.65 -1.09 -1.79
N LYS A 150 -15.59 -1.87 -2.88
CA LYS A 150 -16.03 -3.27 -2.91
C LYS A 150 -14.90 -4.26 -2.65
N LYS A 151 -13.65 -3.82 -2.84
CA LYS A 151 -12.46 -4.67 -2.72
C LYS A 151 -11.67 -4.31 -1.45
N LYS A 152 -10.96 -5.30 -0.92
CA LYS A 152 -9.93 -5.09 0.10
C LYS A 152 -8.81 -4.26 -0.50
N VAL A 153 -8.23 -3.36 0.29
CA VAL A 153 -7.06 -2.57 -0.11
C VAL A 153 -5.88 -3.05 0.72
N ARG A 154 -4.83 -3.54 0.08
CA ARG A 154 -3.62 -4.10 0.70
C ARG A 154 -2.39 -3.34 0.23
N LEU A 155 -1.36 -3.36 1.06
CA LEU A 155 -0.06 -2.80 0.70
C LEU A 155 0.77 -3.77 -0.12
N MET A 156 1.51 -3.21 -1.06
CA MET A 156 2.55 -3.85 -1.84
C MET A 156 3.84 -3.06 -1.74
N ILE A 157 4.95 -3.73 -1.95
CA ILE A 157 6.30 -3.18 -1.93
C ILE A 157 7.10 -3.74 -3.12
N MET A 158 8.12 -3.01 -3.57
CA MET A 158 8.98 -3.50 -4.65
C MET A 158 9.90 -4.62 -4.16
N LYS A 159 9.98 -5.75 -4.89
CA LYS A 159 10.94 -6.82 -4.57
C LYS A 159 12.39 -6.35 -4.67
N SER A 160 12.69 -5.36 -5.51
CA SER A 160 14.03 -4.78 -5.65
C SER A 160 14.53 -4.11 -4.38
N SER A 161 13.64 -3.62 -3.50
CA SER A 161 14.00 -3.12 -2.17
C SER A 161 14.63 -4.21 -1.28
N PHE A 162 14.59 -5.48 -1.71
CA PHE A 162 15.04 -6.65 -0.96
C PHE A 162 16.01 -7.53 -1.74
N SER A 163 16.47 -7.14 -2.94
CA SER A 163 17.31 -8.00 -3.79
C SER A 163 18.68 -8.35 -3.18
N GLY A 164 19.09 -7.65 -2.12
CA GLY A 164 20.32 -7.92 -1.35
C GLY A 164 20.12 -8.76 -0.07
N LEU A 165 18.88 -9.10 0.30
CA LEU A 165 18.62 -9.89 1.51
C LEU A 165 19.05 -11.35 1.32
N LYS A 166 20.00 -11.81 2.13
CA LYS A 166 20.40 -13.22 2.19
C LYS A 166 19.34 -14.00 2.97
N VAL A 167 18.43 -14.67 2.25
CA VAL A 167 17.55 -15.68 2.86
C VAL A 167 18.40 -16.91 3.18
N ASN A 168 18.78 -17.06 4.45
CA ASN A 168 19.49 -18.25 4.92
C ASN A 168 18.53 -19.46 4.88
N SER A 169 18.57 -20.24 3.80
CA SER A 169 17.85 -21.50 3.70
C SER A 169 18.78 -22.67 4.03
N LYS A 170 18.45 -23.42 5.09
CA LYS A 170 19.16 -24.66 5.44
C LYS A 170 18.36 -25.85 4.90
N ARG A 171 18.85 -26.47 3.83
CA ARG A 171 18.28 -27.72 3.31
C ARG A 171 18.70 -28.89 4.20
N MET A 172 17.74 -29.55 4.84
CA MET A 172 17.98 -30.78 5.60
C MET A 172 18.39 -31.92 4.66
N ARG A 173 19.39 -32.73 5.06
CA ARG A 173 19.96 -33.81 4.24
C ARG A 173 19.39 -35.21 4.55
N GLY A 174 18.51 -35.33 5.54
CA GLY A 174 17.97 -36.61 6.02
C GLY A 174 19.02 -37.46 6.75
N ASN A 175 18.56 -38.43 7.53
CA ASN A 175 19.40 -39.44 8.19
C ASN A 175 18.90 -40.83 7.77
N ARG A 176 19.82 -41.77 7.50
CA ARG A 176 19.47 -43.17 7.20
C ARG A 176 19.70 -44.03 8.43
N VAL A 177 18.79 -44.97 8.66
CA VAL A 177 18.92 -45.99 9.71
C VAL A 177 20.06 -46.94 9.32
N ARG A 178 20.92 -47.30 10.27
CA ARG A 178 21.97 -48.33 10.12
C ARG A 178 21.52 -49.64 10.71
#